data_AF-A0A6V8NIP3-F1
#
_entry.id   AF-A0A6V8NIP3-F1
#
_cell.length_a   1.000
_cell.length_b   1.000
_cell.length_c   1.000
_cell.angle_alpha   90.00
_cell.angle_beta   90.00
_cell.angle_gamma   90.00
#
_symmetry.space_group_name_H-M   'P 1'
#
loop_
_entity.id
_entity.type
_entity.pdbx_description
1 polymer ?
#
loop_
_entity_poly.entity_id
_entity_poly.type
_entity_poly.pdbx_seq_one_letter_code
_entity_poly.pdbx_strand_id
1 'polypeptide(L)'
;ANDVGMAVLSLDVQKDGWAQVELKALFDKELVAEWGYSQDEIVDGIKSDAEEAGFKVAPYSEGEMIGARATKQLSLVEMQDLRQIFEPDYPSEQAGPLLAIERGFFYTRYRLATDFDLGEAEGPLGPGQLRLTLPGKVTQHNANEEEGKALVWHLAWGPNRIEAEARAVNLAAMALVISIIVGALGGTFFAISRLSKPFALATLPTGAKFCPQCGNSLAPGDTFCSQCGTKL
;
A
#
# COMPACT_ATOMS: atom_id res chain seq x y z
N ALA A 1 13.78 -22.04 -28.15
CA ALA A 1 12.52 -22.79 -28.24
C ALA A 1 11.41 -21.77 -28.19
N ASN A 2 10.36 -21.92 -29.00
CA ASN A 2 9.18 -21.08 -28.83
C ASN A 2 8.53 -21.56 -27.53
N ASP A 3 8.38 -20.69 -26.54
CA ASP A 3 7.72 -21.04 -25.29
C ASP A 3 6.26 -21.37 -25.61
N VAL A 4 5.90 -22.62 -25.37
CA VAL A 4 4.65 -23.23 -25.83
C VAL A 4 3.48 -22.93 -24.89
N GLY A 5 3.80 -22.67 -23.62
CA GLY A 5 2.83 -22.24 -22.63
C GLY A 5 3.47 -21.35 -21.57
N MET A 6 2.63 -20.68 -20.80
CA MET A 6 3.02 -19.78 -19.73
C MET A 6 2.14 -20.02 -18.51
N ALA A 7 2.77 -20.19 -17.35
CA ALA A 7 2.09 -20.17 -16.07
C ALA A 7 2.15 -18.76 -15.48
N VAL A 8 1.02 -18.20 -15.06
CA VAL A 8 0.97 -16.89 -14.38
C VAL A 8 0.35 -17.07 -13.01
N LEU A 9 1.12 -16.75 -11.96
CA LEU A 9 0.63 -16.66 -10.59
C LEU A 9 0.46 -15.18 -10.23
N SER A 10 -0.76 -14.77 -9.95
CA SER A 10 -1.10 -13.43 -9.50
C SER A 10 -1.57 -13.45 -8.05
N LEU A 11 -0.96 -12.63 -7.19
CA LEU A 11 -1.37 -12.40 -5.81
C LEU A 11 -1.75 -10.94 -5.63
N ASP A 12 -3.01 -10.66 -5.31
CA ASP A 12 -3.48 -9.32 -4.94
C ASP A 12 -3.75 -9.25 -3.44
N VAL A 13 -2.84 -8.61 -2.71
CA VAL A 13 -2.89 -8.50 -1.25
C VAL A 13 -3.71 -7.27 -0.85
N GLN A 14 -4.76 -7.50 -0.07
CA GLN A 14 -5.64 -6.47 0.44
C GLN A 14 -5.17 -5.93 1.80
N LYS A 15 -5.63 -4.72 2.16
CA LYS A 15 -5.23 -4.04 3.40
C LYS A 15 -5.65 -4.76 4.68
N ASP A 16 -6.73 -5.51 4.62
CA ASP A 16 -7.33 -6.26 5.73
C ASP A 16 -6.63 -7.60 6.00
N GLY A 17 -5.65 -7.98 5.19
CA GLY A 17 -4.87 -9.21 5.35
C GLY A 17 -5.47 -10.41 4.62
N TRP A 18 -6.37 -10.18 3.67
CA TRP A 18 -6.77 -11.18 2.69
C TRP A 18 -5.96 -11.01 1.41
N ALA A 19 -5.83 -12.08 0.64
CA ALA A 19 -5.27 -12.04 -0.70
C ALA A 19 -6.18 -12.79 -1.68
N GLN A 20 -6.29 -12.25 -2.89
CA GLN A 20 -6.84 -12.97 -4.02
C GLN A 20 -5.69 -13.62 -4.77
N VAL A 21 -5.72 -14.95 -4.86
CA VAL A 21 -4.78 -15.73 -5.67
C VAL A 21 -5.47 -16.11 -6.97
N GLU A 22 -4.78 -15.86 -8.07
CA GLU A 22 -5.18 -16.25 -9.42
C GLU A 22 -4.02 -16.99 -10.07
N LEU A 23 -4.30 -18.22 -10.53
CA LEU A 23 -3.39 -19.05 -11.29
C LEU A 23 -3.92 -19.15 -12.71
N LYS A 24 -3.09 -18.90 -13.71
CA LYS A 24 -3.39 -19.14 -15.12
C LYS A 24 -2.38 -20.11 -15.69
N ALA A 25 -2.86 -21.15 -16.36
CA ALA A 25 -2.06 -21.98 -17.24
C ALA A 25 -2.53 -21.70 -18.65
N LEU A 26 -1.63 -21.14 -19.46
CA LEU A 26 -1.91 -20.66 -20.81
C LEU A 26 -1.06 -21.44 -21.80
N PHE A 27 -1.63 -21.82 -22.93
CA PHE A 27 -0.97 -22.53 -24.01
C PHE A 27 -1.32 -21.88 -25.34
N ASP A 28 -0.38 -21.92 -26.28
CA ASP A 28 -0.64 -21.48 -27.64
C ASP A 28 -1.74 -22.35 -28.28
N LYS A 29 -2.77 -21.70 -28.82
CA LYS A 29 -3.95 -22.37 -29.38
C LYS A 29 -3.63 -23.23 -30.59
N GLU A 30 -2.71 -22.80 -31.46
CA GLU A 30 -2.34 -23.57 -32.66
C GLU A 30 -1.66 -24.87 -32.23
N LEU A 31 -0.77 -24.79 -31.23
CA LEU A 31 -0.04 -25.96 -30.77
C LEU A 31 -0.92 -26.94 -29.97
N VAL A 32 -1.84 -26.44 -29.16
CA VAL A 32 -2.84 -27.29 -28.48
C VAL A 32 -3.67 -28.08 -29.51
N ALA A 33 -4.06 -27.43 -30.61
CA ALA A 33 -4.77 -28.08 -31.69
C ALA A 33 -3.91 -29.10 -32.45
N GLU A 34 -2.62 -28.81 -32.65
CA GLU A 34 -1.65 -29.76 -33.26
C GLU A 34 -1.50 -31.04 -32.43
N TRP A 35 -1.55 -30.94 -31.10
CA TRP A 35 -1.55 -32.10 -30.20
C TRP A 35 -2.88 -32.83 -30.12
N GLY A 36 -3.93 -32.32 -30.78
CA GLY A 36 -5.26 -32.93 -30.78
C GLY A 36 -6.03 -32.76 -29.48
N TYR A 37 -5.62 -31.83 -28.62
CA TYR A 37 -6.36 -31.48 -27.41
C TYR A 37 -7.33 -30.34 -27.67
N SER A 38 -8.45 -30.37 -26.97
CA SER A 38 -9.40 -29.26 -26.86
C SER A 38 -9.10 -28.42 -25.61
N GLN A 39 -9.60 -27.17 -25.60
CA GLN A 39 -9.52 -26.33 -24.40
C GLN A 39 -10.21 -26.98 -23.20
N ASP A 40 -11.34 -27.64 -23.42
CA ASP A 40 -12.12 -28.29 -22.36
C ASP A 40 -11.32 -29.42 -21.69
N GLU A 41 -10.58 -30.22 -22.47
CA GLU A 41 -9.72 -31.28 -21.93
C GLU A 41 -8.57 -30.72 -21.06
N ILE A 42 -7.96 -29.61 -21.48
CA ILE A 42 -6.93 -28.92 -20.68
C ILE A 42 -7.53 -28.41 -19.37
N VAL A 43 -8.70 -27.77 -19.45
CA VAL A 43 -9.38 -27.20 -18.29
C VAL A 43 -9.80 -28.30 -17.33
N ASP A 44 -10.38 -29.40 -17.82
CA ASP A 44 -10.80 -30.53 -17.01
C ASP A 44 -9.63 -31.20 -16.28
N GLY A 45 -8.46 -31.29 -16.94
CA GLY A 45 -7.23 -31.78 -16.31
C GLY A 45 -6.78 -30.94 -15.12
N ILE A 46 -6.84 -29.61 -15.23
CA ILE A 46 -6.47 -28.69 -14.14
C ILE A 46 -7.55 -28.62 -13.06
N LYS A 47 -8.81 -28.79 -13.47
CA LYS A 47 -9.97 -28.56 -12.63
C LYS A 47 -10.03 -29.49 -11.43
N SER A 48 -9.77 -30.79 -11.62
CA SER A 48 -9.86 -31.79 -10.55
C SER A 48 -9.01 -31.41 -9.34
N ASP A 49 -7.71 -31.20 -9.55
CA ASP A 49 -6.75 -30.96 -8.46
C ASP A 49 -6.94 -29.55 -7.85
N ALA A 50 -7.21 -28.56 -8.69
CA ALA A 50 -7.41 -27.19 -8.21
C ALA A 50 -8.72 -27.01 -7.43
N GLU A 51 -9.81 -27.65 -7.85
CA GLU A 51 -11.08 -27.63 -7.09
C GLU A 51 -10.98 -28.41 -5.78
N GLU A 52 -10.23 -29.53 -5.73
CA GLU A 52 -9.90 -30.22 -4.48
C GLU A 52 -9.13 -29.32 -3.51
N ALA A 53 -8.20 -28.50 -4.04
CA ALA A 53 -7.52 -27.46 -3.28
C ALA A 53 -8.40 -26.22 -2.98
N GLY A 54 -9.68 -26.22 -3.36
CA GLY A 54 -10.65 -25.17 -3.07
C GLY A 54 -10.58 -23.95 -3.98
N PHE A 55 -9.94 -24.06 -5.14
CA PHE A 55 -10.00 -23.03 -6.17
C PHE A 55 -11.29 -23.13 -6.98
N LYS A 56 -11.74 -22.00 -7.53
CA LYS A 56 -12.75 -21.94 -8.59
C LYS A 56 -12.05 -21.91 -9.92
N VAL A 57 -12.27 -22.91 -10.76
CA VAL A 57 -11.63 -23.05 -12.07
C VAL A 57 -12.60 -22.68 -13.18
N ALA A 58 -12.11 -21.94 -14.17
CA ALA A 58 -12.87 -21.59 -15.36
C ALA A 58 -11.95 -21.61 -16.59
N PRO A 59 -12.51 -21.89 -17.79
CA PRO A 59 -11.77 -21.69 -19.04
C PRO A 59 -11.34 -20.22 -19.17
N TYR A 60 -10.16 -20.02 -19.74
CA TYR A 60 -9.59 -18.70 -19.98
C TYR A 60 -8.95 -18.64 -21.37
N SER A 61 -9.06 -17.49 -22.03
CA SER A 61 -8.40 -17.23 -23.30
C SER A 61 -8.05 -15.75 -23.40
N GLU A 62 -6.86 -15.48 -23.94
CA GLU A 62 -6.33 -14.13 -24.12
C GLU A 62 -5.44 -14.11 -25.36
N GLY A 63 -5.86 -13.38 -26.40
CA GLY A 63 -5.20 -13.43 -27.70
C GLY A 63 -5.22 -14.85 -28.29
N GLU A 64 -4.05 -15.33 -28.72
CA GLU A 64 -3.86 -16.70 -29.24
C GLU A 64 -3.61 -17.73 -28.14
N MET A 65 -3.69 -17.34 -26.87
CA MET A 65 -3.51 -18.25 -25.74
C MET A 65 -4.87 -18.77 -25.24
N ILE A 66 -4.92 -20.06 -24.93
CA ILE A 66 -6.06 -20.73 -24.29
C ILE A 66 -5.60 -21.52 -23.07
N GLY A 67 -6.51 -21.79 -22.14
CA GLY A 67 -6.24 -22.67 -21.01
C GLY A 67 -7.22 -22.47 -19.88
N ALA A 68 -6.72 -22.52 -18.65
CA ALA A 68 -7.52 -22.46 -17.44
C ALA A 68 -7.08 -21.33 -16.52
N ARG A 69 -8.06 -20.77 -15.80
CA ARG A 69 -7.86 -19.82 -14.72
C ARG A 69 -8.47 -20.39 -13.44
N ALA A 70 -7.65 -20.54 -12.41
CA ALA A 70 -8.06 -20.95 -11.08
C ALA A 70 -7.97 -19.75 -10.12
N THR A 71 -9.01 -19.50 -9.33
CA THR A 71 -9.05 -18.36 -8.38
C THR A 71 -9.43 -18.83 -6.98
N LYS A 72 -8.76 -18.29 -5.96
CA LYS A 72 -9.07 -18.55 -4.55
C LYS A 72 -8.81 -17.30 -3.71
N GLN A 73 -9.70 -17.04 -2.77
CA GLN A 73 -9.48 -16.02 -1.76
C GLN A 73 -8.89 -16.69 -0.52
N LEU A 74 -7.79 -16.15 -0.02
CA LEU A 74 -7.06 -16.69 1.12
C LEU A 74 -6.86 -15.62 2.18
N SER A 75 -6.99 -16.03 3.44
CA SER A 75 -6.53 -15.24 4.56
C SER A 75 -5.00 -15.28 4.66
N LEU A 76 -4.43 -14.38 5.45
CA LEU A 76 -2.99 -14.35 5.69
C LEU A 76 -2.42 -15.64 6.27
N VAL A 77 -3.21 -16.34 7.08
CA VAL A 77 -2.80 -17.60 7.72
C VAL A 77 -2.71 -18.68 6.64
N GLU A 78 -3.74 -18.79 5.80
CA GLU A 78 -3.77 -19.78 4.71
C GLU A 78 -2.72 -19.48 3.62
N MET A 79 -2.25 -18.24 3.48
CA MET A 79 -1.13 -17.94 2.58
C MET A 79 0.20 -18.57 3.01
N GLN A 80 0.34 -18.96 4.28
CA GLN A 80 1.53 -19.73 4.71
C GLN A 80 1.49 -21.15 4.14
N ASP A 81 0.29 -21.71 3.98
CA ASP A 81 0.07 -23.05 3.43
C ASP A 81 0.24 -23.09 1.91
N LEU A 82 0.11 -21.95 1.20
CA LEU A 82 0.39 -21.87 -0.24
C LEU A 82 1.79 -22.39 -0.59
N ARG A 83 2.78 -22.20 0.29
CA ARG A 83 4.14 -22.68 0.02
C ARG A 83 4.19 -24.19 -0.09
N GLN A 84 3.41 -24.91 0.72
CA GLN A 84 3.34 -26.37 0.67
C GLN A 84 2.68 -26.89 -0.61
N ILE A 85 1.84 -26.07 -1.26
CA ILE A 85 1.23 -26.42 -2.54
C ILE A 85 2.28 -26.41 -3.66
N PHE A 86 3.25 -25.49 -3.61
CA PHE A 86 4.29 -25.37 -4.64
C PHE A 86 5.56 -26.17 -4.31
N GLU A 87 5.88 -26.33 -3.03
CA GLU A 87 7.08 -27.01 -2.55
C GLU A 87 6.70 -28.00 -1.42
N PRO A 88 6.08 -29.14 -1.75
CA PRO A 88 5.59 -30.09 -0.74
C PRO A 88 6.71 -30.67 0.14
N ASP A 89 7.94 -30.72 -0.38
CA ASP A 89 9.11 -31.24 0.33
C ASP A 89 9.83 -30.19 1.20
N TYR A 90 9.39 -28.92 1.19
CA TYR A 90 10.05 -27.88 1.97
C TYR A 90 9.71 -28.02 3.47
N PRO A 91 10.70 -28.18 4.37
CA PRO A 91 10.45 -28.39 5.79
C PRO A 91 9.78 -27.16 6.40
N SER A 92 8.55 -27.34 6.89
CA SER A 92 7.71 -26.26 7.45
C SER A 92 8.35 -25.50 8.61
N GLU A 93 9.24 -26.14 9.38
CA GLU A 93 9.92 -25.54 10.53
C GLU A 93 10.92 -24.42 10.15
N GLN A 94 11.41 -24.41 8.91
CA GLN A 94 12.38 -23.42 8.42
C GLN A 94 11.74 -22.37 7.51
N ALA A 95 10.48 -22.56 7.14
CA ALA A 95 9.76 -21.64 6.28
C ALA A 95 9.26 -20.44 7.11
N GLY A 96 9.95 -19.31 6.99
CA GLY A 96 9.33 -18.03 7.34
C GLY A 96 8.03 -17.81 6.54
N PRO A 97 7.13 -16.92 7.01
CA PRO A 97 5.91 -16.63 6.26
C PRO A 97 6.27 -16.08 4.88
N LEU A 98 5.60 -16.57 3.84
CA LEU A 98 5.76 -16.06 2.47
C LEU A 98 5.61 -14.54 2.45
N LEU A 99 4.57 -14.03 3.10
CA LEU A 99 4.32 -12.60 3.27
C LEU A 99 4.30 -12.23 4.77
N ALA A 100 5.30 -11.49 5.22
CA ALA A 100 5.33 -10.91 6.55
C ALA A 100 4.56 -9.57 6.58
N ILE A 101 3.64 -9.43 7.54
CA ILE A 101 2.88 -8.19 7.75
C ILE A 101 3.17 -7.64 9.15
N GLU A 102 3.86 -6.51 9.19
CA GLU A 102 4.19 -5.80 10.43
C GLU A 102 3.24 -4.61 10.59
N ARG A 103 2.28 -4.71 11.51
CA ARG A 103 1.34 -3.64 11.81
C ARG A 103 1.98 -2.65 12.79
N GLY A 104 2.42 -1.51 12.27
CA GLY A 104 2.82 -0.36 13.07
C GLY A 104 1.66 0.58 13.37
N PHE A 105 1.91 1.58 14.21
CA PHE A 105 0.90 2.58 14.57
C PHE A 105 0.49 3.43 13.35
N PHE A 106 1.46 3.97 12.60
CA PHE A 106 1.19 4.83 11.44
C PHE A 106 1.18 4.09 10.10
N TYR A 107 1.90 2.97 10.01
CA TYR A 107 2.10 2.25 8.77
C TYR A 107 2.02 0.75 9.02
N THR A 108 1.45 0.03 8.07
CA THR A 108 1.59 -1.43 7.94
C THR A 108 2.65 -1.70 6.89
N ARG A 109 3.68 -2.47 7.25
CA ARG A 109 4.70 -2.93 6.33
C ARG A 109 4.35 -4.34 5.84
N TYR A 110 4.43 -4.53 4.53
CA TYR A 110 4.24 -5.81 3.85
C TYR A 110 5.58 -6.20 3.25
N ARG A 111 6.08 -7.38 3.59
CA ARG A 111 7.38 -7.88 3.11
C ARG A 111 7.23 -9.29 2.56
N LEU A 112 7.48 -9.43 1.27
CA LEU A 112 7.64 -10.71 0.59
C LEU A 112 9.14 -10.94 0.42
N ALA A 113 9.65 -12.07 0.89
CA ALA A 113 11.04 -12.48 0.68
C ALA A 113 11.08 -14.00 0.61
N THR A 114 11.28 -14.53 -0.59
CA THR A 114 11.24 -15.97 -0.83
C THR A 114 12.16 -16.32 -1.99
N ASP A 115 12.78 -17.47 -1.89
CA ASP A 115 13.45 -18.14 -2.99
C ASP A 115 12.48 -19.21 -3.51
N PHE A 116 12.38 -19.33 -4.83
CA PHE A 116 11.59 -20.33 -5.53
C PHE A 116 12.51 -21.04 -6.53
N ASP A 117 12.56 -22.36 -6.50
CA ASP A 117 13.29 -23.15 -7.49
C ASP A 117 12.29 -23.86 -8.41
N LEU A 118 12.26 -23.48 -9.69
CA LEU A 118 11.40 -24.13 -10.68
C LEU A 118 12.01 -25.44 -11.22
N GLY A 119 13.18 -25.85 -10.72
CA GLY A 119 13.89 -27.03 -11.19
C GLY A 119 14.33 -26.91 -12.64
N GLU A 120 14.71 -28.05 -13.22
CA GLU A 120 14.95 -28.17 -14.66
C GLU A 120 13.61 -28.37 -15.40
N ALA A 121 13.50 -27.82 -16.61
CA ALA A 121 12.26 -27.86 -17.37
C ALA A 121 11.88 -29.30 -17.74
N GLU A 122 10.80 -29.82 -17.14
CA GLU A 122 10.16 -31.06 -17.57
C GLU A 122 8.76 -30.77 -18.09
N GLY A 123 8.65 -30.34 -19.35
CA GLY A 123 7.35 -30.20 -20.01
C GLY A 123 7.26 -29.09 -21.05
N PRO A 124 6.05 -28.88 -21.59
CA PRO A 124 5.78 -27.86 -22.60
C PRO A 124 5.60 -26.45 -22.02
N LEU A 125 5.41 -26.33 -20.71
CA LEU A 125 5.30 -25.01 -20.09
C LEU A 125 6.66 -24.33 -20.14
N GLY A 126 6.67 -23.07 -20.57
CA GLY A 126 7.83 -22.20 -20.47
C GLY A 126 7.98 -21.60 -19.08
N PRO A 127 8.99 -20.73 -18.89
CA PRO A 127 9.15 -19.95 -17.67
C PRO A 127 7.86 -19.23 -17.27
N GLY A 128 7.56 -19.23 -15.96
CA GLY A 128 6.36 -18.61 -15.42
C GLY A 128 6.48 -17.10 -15.18
N GLN A 129 5.37 -16.46 -14.86
CA GLN A 129 5.32 -15.10 -14.34
C GLN A 129 4.70 -15.07 -12.95
N LEU A 130 5.30 -14.30 -12.06
CA LEU A 130 4.73 -13.95 -10.77
C LEU A 130 4.32 -12.48 -10.78
N ARG A 131 3.05 -12.19 -10.53
CA ARG A 131 2.52 -10.85 -10.36
C ARG A 131 2.08 -10.64 -8.92
N LEU A 132 2.64 -9.66 -8.23
CA LEU A 132 2.26 -9.31 -6.86
C LEU A 132 1.72 -7.89 -6.83
N THR A 133 0.50 -7.71 -6.33
CA THR A 133 -0.04 -6.39 -6.00
C THR A 133 -0.04 -6.22 -4.49
N LEU A 134 0.68 -5.21 -4.01
CA LEU A 134 0.77 -4.92 -2.58
C LEU A 134 -0.09 -3.69 -2.20
N PRO A 135 -0.66 -3.68 -0.98
CA PRO A 135 -1.39 -2.53 -0.51
C PRO A 135 -0.40 -1.46 -0.06
N GLY A 136 -0.52 -0.28 -0.68
CA GLY A 136 0.28 0.89 -0.30
C GLY A 136 1.30 1.25 -1.37
N LYS A 137 2.39 1.89 -0.93
CA LYS A 137 3.49 2.30 -1.81
C LYS A 137 4.62 1.29 -1.68
N VAL A 138 5.08 0.74 -2.80
CA VAL A 138 6.26 -0.11 -2.86
C VAL A 138 7.48 0.75 -2.51
N THR A 139 8.34 0.23 -1.62
CA THR A 139 9.55 0.93 -1.15
C THR A 139 10.83 0.24 -1.57
N GLN A 140 10.82 -1.09 -1.74
CA GLN A 140 11.96 -1.89 -2.21
C GLN A 140 11.42 -3.10 -2.98
N HIS A 141 12.05 -3.50 -4.09
CA HIS A 141 11.76 -4.76 -4.78
C HIS A 141 12.91 -5.14 -5.71
N ASN A 142 12.90 -6.39 -6.17
CA ASN A 142 13.75 -6.88 -7.26
C ASN A 142 12.95 -7.36 -8.49
N ALA A 143 11.68 -6.94 -8.61
CA ALA A 143 10.82 -7.23 -9.76
C ALA A 143 11.42 -6.76 -11.08
N ASN A 144 11.14 -7.49 -12.16
CA ASN A 144 11.55 -7.13 -13.52
C ASN A 144 10.78 -5.90 -14.02
N GLU A 145 9.50 -5.79 -13.67
CA GLU A 145 8.62 -4.69 -14.08
C GLU A 145 7.79 -4.16 -12.90
N GLU A 146 7.47 -2.87 -12.95
CA GLU A 146 6.62 -2.18 -11.97
C GLU A 146 5.46 -1.46 -12.70
N GLU A 147 4.23 -1.88 -12.42
CA GLU A 147 3.00 -1.31 -12.95
C GLU A 147 2.16 -0.70 -11.82
N GLY A 148 2.56 0.49 -11.38
CA GLY A 148 1.88 1.24 -10.33
C GLY A 148 2.03 0.62 -8.94
N LYS A 149 1.21 -0.38 -8.61
CA LYS A 149 1.32 -1.17 -7.36
C LYS A 149 1.59 -2.65 -7.60
N ALA A 150 1.50 -3.07 -8.86
CA ALA A 150 1.80 -4.43 -9.25
C ALA A 150 3.29 -4.54 -9.59
N LEU A 151 3.90 -5.60 -9.10
CA LEU A 151 5.27 -5.99 -9.36
C LEU A 151 5.24 -7.29 -10.15
N VAL A 152 6.02 -7.38 -11.22
CA VAL A 152 6.05 -8.56 -12.09
C VAL A 152 7.46 -9.14 -12.13
N TRP A 153 7.56 -10.44 -11.88
CA TRP A 153 8.78 -11.22 -12.06
C TRP A 153 8.59 -12.21 -13.20
N HIS A 154 9.57 -12.26 -14.10
CA HIS A 154 9.70 -13.30 -15.11
C HIS A 154 10.60 -14.37 -14.52
N LEU A 155 10.00 -15.50 -14.16
CA LEU A 155 10.69 -16.59 -13.48
C LEU A 155 11.50 -17.38 -14.51
N ALA A 156 12.73 -17.74 -14.18
CA ALA A 156 13.54 -18.63 -14.99
C ALA A 156 13.47 -20.07 -14.44
N TRP A 157 13.86 -21.05 -15.25
CA TRP A 157 14.17 -22.39 -14.72
C TRP A 157 15.32 -22.31 -13.70
N GLY A 158 15.23 -23.13 -12.67
CA GLY A 158 16.15 -23.07 -11.53
C GLY A 158 15.76 -22.01 -10.48
N PRO A 159 16.74 -21.45 -9.75
CA PRO A 159 16.49 -20.60 -8.60
C PRO A 159 16.10 -19.17 -8.99
N ASN A 160 15.03 -18.68 -8.36
CA ASN A 160 14.51 -17.34 -8.48
C ASN A 160 14.39 -16.72 -7.09
N ARG A 161 14.92 -15.51 -6.92
CA ARG A 161 14.75 -14.75 -5.67
C ARG A 161 13.68 -13.70 -5.87
N ILE A 162 12.69 -13.66 -4.99
CA ILE A 162 11.56 -12.73 -5.03
C ILE A 162 11.57 -11.90 -3.75
N GLU A 163 11.74 -10.59 -3.91
CA GLU A 163 11.75 -9.64 -2.80
C GLU A 163 10.91 -8.41 -3.11
N ALA A 164 10.03 -8.05 -2.17
CA ALA A 164 9.28 -6.81 -2.20
C ALA A 164 8.96 -6.31 -0.78
N GLU A 165 9.07 -5.01 -0.56
CA GLU A 165 8.57 -4.31 0.63
C GLU A 165 7.61 -3.20 0.19
N ALA A 166 6.44 -3.13 0.79
CA ALA A 166 5.49 -2.03 0.65
C ALA A 166 5.04 -1.49 2.01
N ARG A 167 4.61 -0.22 2.01
CA ARG A 167 4.05 0.46 3.19
C ARG A 167 2.68 1.03 2.90
N ALA A 168 1.69 0.61 3.68
CA ALA A 168 0.35 1.19 3.69
C ALA A 168 0.18 2.11 4.90
N VAL A 169 -0.38 3.29 4.68
CA VAL A 169 -0.73 4.22 5.77
C VAL A 169 -1.96 3.70 6.51
N ASN A 170 -1.90 3.69 7.84
CA ASN A 170 -3.07 3.45 8.68
C ASN A 170 -3.87 4.75 8.83
N LEU A 171 -4.82 4.96 7.92
CA LEU A 171 -5.64 6.17 7.89
C LEU A 171 -6.44 6.38 9.19
N ALA A 172 -6.89 5.30 9.83
CA ALA A 172 -7.62 5.39 11.10
C ALA A 172 -6.72 5.91 12.23
N ALA A 173 -5.50 5.39 12.34
CA ALA A 173 -4.53 5.87 13.31
C ALA A 173 -4.09 7.32 13.03
N MET A 174 -3.88 7.68 11.75
CA MET A 174 -3.59 9.07 11.38
C MET A 174 -4.74 10.02 11.73
N ALA A 175 -5.98 9.65 11.43
CA ALA A 175 -7.16 10.45 11.76
C ALA A 175 -7.32 10.63 13.27
N LEU A 176 -7.04 9.60 14.06
CA LEU A 176 -7.04 9.66 15.52
C LEU A 176 -6.00 10.66 16.03
N VAL A 177 -4.76 10.61 15.53
CA VAL A 177 -3.71 11.55 15.92
C VAL A 177 -4.07 12.99 15.53
N ILE A 178 -4.58 13.20 14.32
CA ILE A 178 -5.02 14.53 13.88
C ILE A 178 -6.12 15.05 14.80
N SER A 179 -7.08 14.20 15.18
CA SER A 179 -8.17 14.55 16.09
C SER A 179 -7.67 14.95 17.49
N ILE A 180 -6.67 14.23 18.02
CA ILE A 180 -6.02 14.56 19.30
C ILE A 180 -5.29 15.90 19.21
N ILE A 181 -4.54 16.15 18.12
CA ILE A 181 -3.81 17.41 17.93
C ILE A 181 -4.80 18.58 17.83
N VAL A 182 -5.84 18.46 17.01
CA VAL A 182 -6.87 19.49 16.86
C VAL A 182 -7.61 19.73 18.18
N GLY A 183 -7.92 18.66 18.92
CA GLY A 183 -8.53 18.75 20.24
C GLY A 183 -7.63 19.46 21.26
N ALA A 184 -6.33 19.18 21.28
CA ALA A 184 -5.37 19.83 22.16
C ALA A 184 -5.18 21.31 21.81
N LEU A 185 -5.07 21.65 20.51
CA LEU A 185 -4.97 23.03 20.04
C LEU A 185 -6.27 23.82 20.31
N GLY A 186 -7.44 23.19 20.10
CA GLY A 186 -8.73 23.79 20.42
C GLY A 186 -8.92 24.00 21.93
N GLY A 187 -8.53 23.02 22.75
CA GLY A 187 -8.61 23.11 24.20
C GLY A 187 -7.66 24.17 24.79
N THR A 188 -6.43 24.26 24.27
CA THR A 188 -5.47 25.30 24.67
C THR A 188 -5.94 26.69 24.26
N PHE A 189 -6.44 26.86 23.02
CA PHE A 189 -7.04 28.12 22.57
C PHE A 189 -8.24 28.52 23.46
N PHE A 190 -9.13 27.57 23.78
CA PHE A 190 -10.26 27.80 24.66
C PHE A 190 -9.82 28.21 26.07
N ALA A 191 -8.83 27.53 26.66
CA ALA A 191 -8.28 27.88 27.97
C ALA A 191 -7.63 29.28 27.96
N ILE A 192 -6.86 29.61 26.93
CA ILE A 192 -6.26 30.95 26.77
C ILE A 192 -7.36 32.00 26.63
N SER A 193 -8.41 31.75 25.85
CA SER A 193 -9.54 32.67 25.68
C SER A 193 -10.32 32.92 26.99
N ARG A 194 -10.35 31.94 27.89
CA ARG A 194 -10.93 32.08 29.24
C ARG A 194 -10.03 32.89 30.18
N LEU A 195 -8.72 32.83 29.98
CA LEU A 195 -7.72 33.53 30.82
C LEU A 195 -7.47 34.96 30.34
N SER A 196 -7.70 35.26 29.06
CA SER A 196 -7.68 36.63 28.56
C SER A 196 -8.84 37.39 29.18
N LYS A 197 -8.56 38.14 30.27
CA LYS A 197 -9.44 39.23 30.72
C LYS A 197 -9.70 40.13 29.52
N PRO A 198 -10.94 40.61 29.30
CA PRO A 198 -11.17 41.63 28.29
C PRO A 198 -10.16 42.73 28.56
N PHE A 199 -9.32 43.02 27.57
CA PHE A 199 -8.43 44.16 27.62
C PHE A 199 -9.37 45.34 27.76
N ALA A 200 -9.52 45.84 28.99
CA ALA A 200 -10.26 47.04 29.25
C ALA A 200 -9.49 48.10 28.48
N LEU A 201 -10.02 48.46 27.30
CA LEU A 201 -9.56 49.62 26.57
C LEU A 201 -9.64 50.74 27.58
N ALA A 202 -8.47 51.16 28.09
CA ALA A 202 -8.38 52.31 28.94
C ALA A 202 -9.07 53.42 28.16
N THR A 203 -10.22 53.86 28.64
CA THR A 203 -10.99 54.92 28.02
C THR A 203 -10.03 56.10 27.95
N LEU A 204 -9.51 56.39 26.77
CA LEU A 204 -8.67 57.58 26.59
C LEU A 204 -9.53 58.74 27.06
N PRO A 205 -9.08 59.55 28.03
CA PRO A 205 -9.86 60.67 28.50
C PRO A 205 -10.21 61.52 27.28
N THR A 206 -11.51 61.60 27.00
CA THR A 206 -12.05 62.34 25.86
C THR A 206 -11.62 63.79 26.03
N GLY A 207 -10.58 64.21 25.28
CA GLY A 207 -9.97 65.54 25.42
C GLY A 207 -8.47 65.57 25.70
N ALA A 208 -7.75 64.44 25.68
CA ALA A 208 -6.28 64.46 25.69
C ALA A 208 -5.76 65.26 24.49
N LYS A 209 -5.11 66.39 24.75
CA LYS A 209 -4.41 67.18 23.73
C LYS A 209 -2.97 66.66 23.64
N PHE A 210 -2.45 66.59 22.42
CA PHE A 210 -1.06 66.20 22.17
C PHE A 210 -0.30 67.38 21.58
N CYS A 211 0.97 67.52 21.95
CA CYS A 211 1.82 68.57 21.41
C CYS A 211 2.00 68.38 19.90
N PRO A 212 1.73 69.40 19.05
CA PRO A 212 1.87 69.26 17.61
C PRO A 212 3.34 69.13 17.15
N GLN A 213 4.31 69.48 18.00
CA GLN A 213 5.73 69.44 17.66
C GLN A 213 6.40 68.12 18.04
N CYS A 214 6.05 67.50 19.18
CA CYS A 214 6.70 66.28 19.68
C CYS A 214 5.76 65.11 19.99
N GLY A 215 4.43 65.31 19.92
CA GLY A 215 3.44 64.27 20.18
C GLY A 215 3.20 63.92 21.66
N ASN A 216 3.84 64.61 22.61
CA ASN A 216 3.65 64.35 24.03
C ASN A 216 2.24 64.76 24.52
N SER A 217 1.67 64.02 25.48
CA SER A 217 0.39 64.33 26.10
C SER A 217 0.48 65.62 26.92
N LEU A 218 -0.52 66.50 26.81
CA LEU A 218 -0.60 67.80 27.44
C LEU A 218 -1.64 67.80 28.56
N ALA A 219 -1.32 68.41 29.70
CA ALA A 219 -2.29 68.57 30.78
C ALA A 219 -3.27 69.72 30.45
N PRO A 220 -4.51 69.69 30.98
CA PRO A 220 -5.45 70.79 30.81
C PRO A 220 -4.88 72.10 31.36
N GLY A 221 -4.70 73.11 30.50
CA GLY A 221 -4.21 74.44 30.88
C GLY A 221 -2.73 74.70 30.58
N ASP A 222 -1.98 73.73 30.05
CA ASP A 222 -0.59 73.93 29.67
C ASP A 222 -0.46 74.99 28.57
N THR A 223 0.38 76.00 28.81
CA THR A 223 0.72 77.06 27.82
C THR A 223 1.99 76.71 27.02
N PHE A 224 2.79 75.77 27.52
CA PHE A 224 4.03 75.27 26.90
C PHE A 224 4.14 73.76 27.10
N CYS A 225 4.73 73.06 26.14
CA CYS A 225 5.00 71.63 26.29
C CYS A 225 6.13 71.39 27.30
N SER A 226 5.87 70.57 28.31
CA SER A 226 6.86 70.20 29.34
C SER A 226 8.05 69.38 28.82
N GLN A 227 7.95 68.79 27.62
CA GLN A 227 9.02 68.00 27.02
C GLN A 227 9.90 68.81 26.06
N CYS A 228 9.32 69.58 25.15
CA CYS A 228 10.08 70.31 24.12
C CYS A 228 10.10 71.84 24.29
N GLY A 229 9.37 72.39 25.26
CA GLY A 229 9.30 73.83 25.52
C GLY A 229 8.51 74.65 24.49
N THR A 230 7.96 74.02 23.46
CA THR A 230 7.16 74.72 22.43
C THR A 230 5.87 75.27 23.03
N LYS A 231 5.53 76.52 22.69
CA LYS A 231 4.27 77.17 23.10
C LYS A 231 3.08 76.51 22.41
N LEU A 232 2.01 76.26 23.16
CA LEU A 232 0.83 75.49 22.75
C LEU A 232 -0.33 76.36 22.26
#